data_AF-A0A7C1AQ29-F1
#
_entry.id   AF-A0A7C1AQ29-F1
#
_cell.length_a   1.000
_cell.length_b   1.000
_cell.length_c   1.000
_cell.angle_alpha   90.00
_cell.angle_beta   90.00
_cell.angle_gamma   90.00
#
_symmetry.space_group_name_H-M   'P 1'
#
loop_
_entity.id
_entity.type
_entity.pdbx_description
1 polymer ?
#
loop_
_entity_poly.entity_id
_entity_poly.type
_entity_poly.pdbx_seq_one_letter_code
_entity_poly.pdbx_strand_id
1 'polypeptide(L)'
;MIKAGVDVKKSELHGMAQRGGAVVAHMRYGDKVYAPVIEPGSADIQVAFEMMESLRYLSLLKKDCKVIVNTQKILPLSVSTGGEEYPSDIPGKLSERGLSVYTIDAIAVAGAVGEVRTVNMVMVGALSCFVPVE
;
A
#
# COMPACT_ATOMS: atom_id res chain seq x y z
N MET A 1 -14.74 1.20 -11.66
CA MET A 1 -15.07 2.38 -10.81
C MET A 1 -15.73 3.49 -11.61
N ILE A 2 -15.00 4.36 -12.32
CA ILE A 2 -15.65 5.45 -13.09
C ILE A 2 -16.68 4.91 -14.10
N LYS A 3 -16.32 3.84 -14.82
CA LYS A 3 -17.26 3.13 -15.72
C LYS A 3 -18.46 2.50 -14.99
N ALA A 4 -18.33 2.21 -13.69
CA ALA A 4 -19.40 1.70 -12.84
C ALA A 4 -20.28 2.82 -12.26
N GLY A 5 -20.08 4.08 -12.67
CA GLY A 5 -20.94 5.20 -12.28
C GLY A 5 -20.68 5.81 -10.90
N VAL A 6 -19.65 5.35 -10.18
CA VAL A 6 -19.29 5.92 -8.85
C VAL A 6 -18.43 7.18 -8.98
N ASP A 7 -18.60 8.11 -8.04
CA ASP A 7 -17.70 9.24 -7.86
C ASP A 7 -16.36 8.74 -7.33
N VAL A 8 -15.25 9.22 -7.91
CA VAL A 8 -13.89 8.80 -7.56
C VAL A 8 -13.03 10.04 -7.45
N LYS A 9 -12.37 10.21 -6.29
CA LYS A 9 -11.38 11.26 -6.09
C LYS A 9 -10.06 10.67 -5.64
N LYS A 10 -8.98 11.25 -6.17
CA LYS A 10 -7.61 10.93 -5.78
C LYS A 10 -6.91 12.16 -5.22
N SER A 11 -6.02 11.94 -4.26
CA SER A 11 -5.06 12.93 -3.79
C SER A 11 -3.69 12.26 -3.71
N GLU A 12 -2.66 12.96 -4.16
CA GLU A 12 -1.29 12.50 -4.08
C GLU A 12 -0.51 13.47 -3.20
N LEU A 13 0.05 12.93 -2.12
CA LEU A 13 0.91 13.65 -1.20
C LEU A 13 2.35 13.26 -1.54
N HIS A 14 3.00 14.16 -2.26
CA HIS A 14 4.44 14.06 -2.50
C HIS A 14 5.18 14.63 -1.28
N GLY A 15 6.07 13.84 -0.68
CA GLY A 15 7.08 14.42 0.19
C GLY A 15 7.97 15.39 -0.60
N MET A 16 8.54 16.41 0.05
CA MET A 16 9.46 17.36 -0.61
C MET A 16 10.78 16.72 -1.09
N ALA A 17 10.96 15.41 -0.91
CA ALA A 17 12.16 14.69 -1.29
C ALA A 17 12.18 14.45 -2.81
N GLN A 18 13.20 14.99 -3.47
CA GLN A 18 13.38 14.95 -4.93
C GLN A 18 13.66 13.53 -5.48
N ARG A 19 14.20 12.60 -4.65
CA ARG A 19 14.34 11.16 -4.94
C ARG A 19 14.30 10.37 -3.63
N GLY A 20 13.71 9.16 -3.66
CA GLY A 20 13.70 8.24 -2.52
C GLY A 20 12.78 8.62 -1.36
N GLY A 21 11.98 9.69 -1.51
CA GLY A 21 10.90 9.99 -0.58
C GLY A 21 9.74 9.02 -0.73
N ALA A 22 9.03 8.76 0.38
CA ALA A 22 7.76 8.06 0.29
C ALA A 22 6.74 8.92 -0.46
N VAL A 23 6.05 8.30 -1.40
CA VAL A 23 4.90 8.86 -2.10
C VAL A 23 3.66 8.16 -1.56
N VAL A 24 2.64 8.94 -1.24
CA VAL A 24 1.37 8.41 -0.77
C VAL A 24 0.27 8.90 -1.68
N ALA A 25 -0.51 7.95 -2.21
CA ALA A 25 -1.73 8.25 -2.92
C ALA A 25 -2.94 7.81 -2.07
N HIS A 26 -3.89 8.72 -1.89
CA HIS A 26 -5.20 8.44 -1.34
C HIS A 26 -6.20 8.34 -2.49
N MET A 27 -7.04 7.30 -2.45
CA MET A 27 -8.15 7.12 -3.38
C MET A 27 -9.41 6.83 -2.59
N ARG A 28 -10.47 7.57 -2.87
CA ARG A 28 -11.81 7.35 -2.30
C ARG A 28 -12.81 7.24 -3.44
N TYR A 29 -13.78 6.34 -3.28
CA TYR A 29 -14.87 6.14 -4.22
C TYR A 29 -16.18 5.86 -3.49
N GLY A 30 -17.32 6.15 -4.14
CA GLY A 30 -18.67 5.92 -3.62
C GLY A 30 -19.70 6.73 -4.39
N ASP A 31 -20.95 6.77 -3.93
CA ASP A 31 -22.02 7.55 -4.57
C ASP A 31 -21.66 9.05 -4.69
N LYS A 32 -21.01 9.57 -3.64
CA LYS A 32 -20.48 10.92 -3.62
C LYS A 32 -19.27 11.01 -2.69
N VAL A 33 -18.17 11.57 -3.19
CA VAL A 33 -16.93 11.74 -2.44
C VAL A 33 -16.74 13.22 -2.18
N TYR A 34 -16.79 13.66 -0.92
CA TYR A 34 -16.64 15.08 -0.60
C TYR A 34 -15.17 15.53 -0.59
N ALA A 35 -14.29 14.71 -0.01
CA ALA A 35 -12.86 14.99 0.10
C ALA A 35 -12.03 13.78 -0.34
N PRO A 36 -10.86 13.98 -0.99
CA PRO A 36 -10.01 12.89 -1.47
C PRO A 36 -9.09 12.30 -0.39
N VAL A 37 -8.86 13.04 0.71
CA VAL A 37 -7.93 12.63 1.77
C VAL A 37 -8.61 11.58 2.66
N ILE A 38 -7.88 10.50 2.98
CA ILE A 38 -8.29 9.47 3.92
C ILE A 38 -8.05 9.98 5.34
N GLU A 39 -9.05 9.83 6.20
CA GLU A 39 -8.98 10.22 7.61
C GLU A 39 -8.33 9.10 8.45
N PRO A 40 -7.73 9.42 9.61
CA PRO A 40 -7.23 8.41 10.54
C PRO A 40 -8.29 7.35 10.85
N GLY A 41 -7.89 6.07 10.82
CA GLY A 41 -8.75 4.93 11.12
C GLY A 41 -9.84 4.63 10.09
N SER A 42 -9.81 5.22 8.89
CA SER A 42 -10.88 5.08 7.88
C SER A 42 -10.50 4.32 6.61
N ALA A 43 -9.21 3.98 6.41
CA ALA A 43 -8.78 3.28 5.20
C ALA A 43 -9.30 1.84 5.17
N ASP A 44 -10.04 1.47 4.12
CA ASP A 44 -10.53 0.10 3.94
C ASP A 44 -9.48 -0.89 3.46
N ILE A 45 -8.59 -0.40 2.58
CA ILE A 45 -7.52 -1.18 1.94
C ILE A 45 -6.26 -0.32 1.89
N GLN A 46 -5.12 -0.91 2.25
CA GLN A 46 -3.79 -0.36 2.03
C GLN A 46 -3.04 -1.21 1.00
N VAL A 47 -2.36 -0.54 0.07
CA VAL A 47 -1.41 -1.19 -0.86
C VAL A 47 -0.03 -0.61 -0.58
N ALA A 48 0.86 -1.46 -0.06
CA ALA A 48 2.24 -1.12 0.27
C ALA A 48 3.18 -1.78 -0.75
N PHE A 49 4.00 -0.96 -1.41
CA PHE A 49 4.96 -1.40 -2.41
C PHE A 49 6.27 -1.89 -1.81
N GLU A 50 6.43 -1.71 -0.51
CA GLU A 50 7.57 -2.11 0.28
C GLU A 50 7.11 -2.45 1.71
N MET A 51 7.80 -3.39 2.37
CA MET A 51 7.36 -3.95 3.66
C MET A 51 7.22 -2.93 4.79
N MET A 52 8.08 -1.92 4.89
CA MET A 52 8.02 -0.90 5.95
C MET A 52 6.89 0.11 5.73
N GLU A 53 6.46 0.32 4.48
CA GLU A 53 5.34 1.22 4.16
C GLU A 53 4.04 0.76 4.83
N SER A 54 3.82 -0.55 5.00
CA SER A 54 2.64 -1.06 5.69
C SER A 54 2.61 -0.69 7.19
N LEU A 55 3.77 -0.41 7.80
CA LEU A 55 3.83 0.09 9.18
C LEU A 55 3.69 1.62 9.26
N ARG A 56 4.23 2.33 8.27
CA ARG A 56 4.33 3.80 8.28
C ARG A 56 2.97 4.51 8.36
N TYR A 57 1.94 3.91 7.76
CA TYR A 57 0.60 4.52 7.66
C TYR A 57 -0.46 3.82 8.51
N LEU A 58 -0.03 3.10 9.55
CA LEU A 58 -0.92 2.37 10.47
C LEU A 58 -2.06 3.22 11.05
N SER A 59 -1.82 4.52 11.30
CA SER A 59 -2.83 5.43 11.86
C SER A 59 -4.02 5.68 10.93
N LEU A 60 -3.89 5.42 9.63
CA LEU A 60 -4.97 5.56 8.66
C LEU A 60 -5.86 4.32 8.60
N LEU A 61 -5.39 3.17 9.07
CA LEU A 61 -6.04 1.88 8.86
C LEU A 61 -7.20 1.68 9.84
N LYS A 62 -8.34 1.26 9.33
CA LYS A 62 -9.43 0.75 10.17
C LYS A 62 -9.06 -0.61 10.79
N LYS A 63 -9.81 -1.06 11.80
CA LYS A 63 -9.53 -2.32 12.54
C LYS A 63 -9.52 -3.57 11.66
N ASP A 64 -10.37 -3.62 10.63
CA ASP A 64 -10.52 -4.72 9.67
C ASP A 64 -9.93 -4.37 8.28
N CYS A 65 -8.97 -3.44 8.23
CA CYS A 65 -8.33 -3.03 6.99
C CYS A 65 -7.63 -4.22 6.32
N LYS A 66 -7.75 -4.31 4.99
CA LYS A 66 -6.96 -5.24 4.18
C LYS A 66 -5.64 -4.59 3.81
N VAL A 67 -4.54 -5.26 4.08
CA VAL A 67 -3.20 -4.73 3.82
C VAL A 67 -2.51 -5.64 2.82
N ILE A 68 -2.33 -5.15 1.59
CA ILE A 68 -1.62 -5.84 0.52
C ILE A 68 -0.19 -5.32 0.53
N VAL A 69 0.78 -6.20 0.73
CA VAL A 69 2.19 -5.82 0.96
C VAL A 69 3.10 -6.56 -0.02
N ASN A 70 3.86 -5.80 -0.80
CA ASN A 70 4.98 -6.34 -1.54
C ASN A 70 6.12 -6.71 -0.56
N THR A 71 6.67 -7.91 -0.68
CA THR A 71 7.73 -8.40 0.23
C THR A 71 9.11 -7.79 -0.03
N GLN A 72 9.21 -6.85 -0.97
CA GLN A 72 10.43 -6.06 -1.17
C GLN A 72 10.81 -5.32 0.12
N LYS A 73 12.13 -5.28 0.39
CA LYS A 73 12.72 -4.45 1.44
C LYS A 73 13.61 -3.39 0.83
N ILE A 74 13.41 -2.14 1.19
CA ILE A 74 14.30 -1.03 0.87
C ILE A 74 14.85 -0.51 2.19
N LEU A 75 16.14 -0.72 2.43
CA LEU A 75 16.76 -0.33 3.69
C LEU A 75 16.84 1.20 3.76
N PRO A 76 16.20 1.86 4.74
CA PRO A 76 16.43 3.28 4.97
C PRO A 76 17.88 3.51 5.40
N LEU A 77 18.34 4.76 5.30
CA LEU A 77 19.73 5.10 5.62
C LEU A 77 20.13 4.64 7.03
N SER A 78 19.29 4.85 8.04
CA SER A 78 19.54 4.43 9.42
C SER A 78 19.83 2.94 9.56
N VAL A 79 19.14 2.11 8.78
CA VAL A 79 19.35 0.65 8.78
C VAL A 79 20.57 0.28 7.95
N SER A 80 20.75 0.89 6.77
CA SER A 80 21.87 0.58 5.88
C SER A 80 23.24 0.96 6.47
N THR A 81 23.29 1.97 7.36
CA THR A 81 24.52 2.39 8.07
C THR A 81 24.70 1.66 9.40
N GLY A 82 23.80 0.74 9.76
CA GLY A 82 23.87 -0.05 11.00
C GLY A 82 23.44 0.69 12.26
N GLY A 83 22.77 1.85 12.13
CA GLY A 83 22.24 2.61 13.26
C GLY A 83 20.93 2.04 13.84
N GLU A 84 20.17 1.30 13.03
CA GLU A 84 18.91 0.66 13.41
C GLU A 84 18.76 -0.70 12.71
N GLU A 85 17.85 -1.54 13.20
CA GLU A 85 17.51 -2.81 12.55
C GLU A 85 16.22 -2.68 11.73
N TYR A 86 16.18 -3.33 10.57
CA TYR A 86 14.95 -3.47 9.81
C TYR A 86 13.94 -4.30 10.61
N PRO A 87 12.70 -3.83 10.85
CA PRO A 87 11.73 -4.56 11.65
C PRO A 87 11.50 -5.99 11.14
N SER A 88 11.65 -6.95 12.05
CA SER A 88 11.29 -8.35 11.79
C SER A 88 9.78 -8.57 11.89
N ASP A 89 9.30 -9.58 11.17
CA ASP A 89 7.92 -10.08 11.17
C ASP A 89 6.84 -8.99 11.09
N ILE A 90 6.96 -8.13 10.08
CA ILE A 90 5.97 -7.08 9.82
C ILE A 90 4.56 -7.68 9.59
N PRO A 91 4.38 -8.74 8.78
CA PRO A 91 3.06 -9.33 8.58
C PRO A 91 2.42 -9.86 9.86
N GLY A 92 3.20 -10.51 10.74
CA GLY A 92 2.72 -10.97 12.05
C GLY A 92 2.22 -9.82 12.91
N LYS A 93 3.03 -8.77 13.08
CA LYS A 93 2.68 -7.56 13.85
C LYS A 93 1.43 -6.83 13.33
N LEU A 94 1.22 -6.84 12.02
CA LEU A 94 0.00 -6.29 11.42
C LEU A 94 -1.22 -7.18 11.72
N SER A 95 -1.05 -8.50 11.63
CA SER A 95 -2.10 -9.47 11.89
C SER A 95 -2.54 -9.47 13.37
N GLU A 96 -1.59 -9.32 14.31
CA GLU A 96 -1.86 -9.17 15.75
C GLU A 96 -2.74 -7.96 16.07
N ARG A 97 -2.74 -6.94 15.21
CA ARG A 97 -3.60 -5.75 15.34
C ARG A 97 -5.01 -5.95 14.77
N GLY A 98 -5.31 -7.14 14.25
CA GLY A 98 -6.60 -7.49 13.64
C GLY A 98 -6.70 -7.18 12.14
N LEU A 99 -5.60 -6.79 11.49
CA LEU A 99 -5.57 -6.47 10.07
C LEU A 99 -5.53 -7.74 9.22
N SER A 100 -6.17 -7.71 8.05
CA SER A 100 -6.11 -8.80 7.08
C SER A 100 -4.92 -8.59 6.14
N VAL A 101 -3.83 -9.32 6.37
CA VAL A 101 -2.57 -9.10 5.64
C VAL A 101 -2.40 -10.09 4.49
N TYR A 102 -2.10 -9.57 3.31
CA TYR A 102 -1.83 -10.32 2.09
C TYR A 102 -0.45 -9.95 1.57
N THR A 103 0.49 -10.89 1.61
CA THR A 103 1.85 -10.65 1.11
C THR A 103 2.01 -11.20 -0.31
N ILE A 104 2.80 -10.50 -1.12
CA ILE A 104 3.15 -10.94 -2.48
C ILE A 104 4.60 -10.57 -2.79
N ASP A 105 5.35 -11.49 -3.39
CA ASP A 105 6.64 -11.14 -3.99
C ASP A 105 6.39 -10.59 -5.40
N ALA A 106 6.03 -9.30 -5.46
CA ALA A 106 5.65 -8.69 -6.72
C ALA A 106 6.82 -8.56 -7.69
N ILE A 107 8.07 -8.51 -7.18
CA ILE A 107 9.28 -8.51 -8.01
C ILE A 107 9.46 -9.86 -8.67
N ALA A 108 9.34 -10.97 -7.92
CA ALA A 108 9.45 -12.31 -8.50
C ALA A 108 8.37 -12.56 -9.55
N VAL A 109 7.13 -12.17 -9.26
CA VAL A 109 6.01 -12.30 -10.23
C VAL A 109 6.27 -11.47 -11.48
N ALA A 110 6.69 -10.21 -11.35
CA ALA A 110 7.02 -9.34 -12.49
C ALA A 110 8.24 -9.88 -13.28
N GLY A 111 9.23 -10.44 -12.60
CA GLY A 111 10.37 -11.10 -13.22
C GLY A 111 9.99 -12.34 -14.03
N ALA A 112 9.02 -13.14 -13.56
CA ALA A 112 8.55 -14.34 -14.25
C ALA A 112 7.84 -14.02 -15.59
N VAL A 113 7.24 -12.84 -15.72
CA VAL A 113 6.66 -12.34 -16.99
C VAL A 113 7.67 -11.59 -17.87
N GLY A 114 8.94 -11.51 -17.45
CA GLY A 114 10.03 -10.91 -18.23
C GLY A 114 10.12 -9.38 -18.16
N GLU A 115 9.34 -8.73 -17.30
CA GLU A 115 9.32 -7.27 -17.18
C GLU A 115 9.23 -6.85 -15.70
N VAL A 116 10.37 -6.60 -15.06
CA VAL A 116 10.41 -6.20 -13.64
C VAL A 116 9.71 -4.86 -13.39
N ARG A 117 9.58 -3.98 -14.39
CA ARG A 117 8.89 -2.69 -14.22
C ARG A 117 7.37 -2.84 -14.06
N THR A 118 6.81 -4.04 -14.29
CA THR A 118 5.37 -4.29 -14.09
C THR A 118 4.99 -4.65 -12.66
N VAL A 119 5.85 -4.46 -11.66
CA VAL A 119 5.51 -4.60 -10.23
C VAL A 119 4.20 -3.86 -9.88
N ASN A 120 4.02 -2.64 -10.41
CA ASN A 120 2.78 -1.87 -10.21
C ASN A 120 1.54 -2.60 -10.73
N MET A 121 1.65 -3.29 -11.87
CA MET A 121 0.53 -4.06 -12.42
C MET A 121 0.23 -5.30 -11.59
N VAL A 122 1.25 -5.96 -11.03
CA VAL A 122 1.06 -7.09 -10.11
C VAL A 122 0.31 -6.63 -8.86
N MET A 123 0.70 -5.51 -8.27
CA MET A 123 0.05 -4.96 -7.08
C MET A 123 -1.38 -4.51 -7.35
N VAL A 124 -1.65 -3.88 -8.51
CA VAL A 124 -3.01 -3.53 -8.95
C VAL A 124 -3.85 -4.78 -9.18
N GLY A 125 -3.26 -5.83 -9.76
CA GLY A 125 -3.91 -7.13 -9.92
C GLY A 125 -4.30 -7.75 -8.57
N ALA A 126 -3.41 -7.72 -7.58
CA ALA A 126 -3.72 -8.18 -6.23
C ALA A 126 -4.83 -7.33 -5.58
N LEU A 127 -4.81 -6.00 -5.76
CA LEU A 127 -5.88 -5.11 -5.29
C LEU A 127 -7.23 -5.45 -5.93
N SER A 128 -7.26 -5.80 -7.21
CA SER A 128 -8.51 -6.08 -7.93
C SER A 128 -9.35 -7.20 -7.31
N CYS A 129 -8.73 -8.15 -6.60
CA CYS A 129 -9.43 -9.23 -5.89
C CYS A 129 -10.33 -8.74 -4.74
N PHE A 130 -10.13 -7.51 -4.25
CA PHE A 130 -10.84 -6.96 -3.09
C PHE A 130 -11.73 -5.78 -3.41
N VAL A 131 -11.65 -5.28 -4.65
CA VAL A 131 -12.41 -4.13 -5.09
C VAL A 131 -13.60 -4.63 -5.91
N PRO A 132 -14.84 -4.23 -5.58
CA PRO A 132 -16.03 -4.64 -6.32
C PRO A 132 -16.08 -3.89 -7.64
N VAL A 133 -15.41 -4.41 -8.66
CA VAL A 133 -15.50 -3.91 -10.03
C VAL A 133 -15.83 -5.09 -10.92
N GLU A 134 -17.05 -5.10 -11.45
CA GLU A 134 -17.42 -5.90 -12.62
C GLU A 134 -16.82 -5.29 -13.90
#